data_AF-A0A2H0TB94-F1
#
_entry.id   AF-A0A2H0TB94-F1
#
_cell.length_a   1.000
_cell.length_b   1.000
_cell.length_c   1.000
_cell.angle_alpha   90.00
_cell.angle_beta   90.00
_cell.angle_gamma   90.00
#
_symmetry.space_group_name_H-M   'P 1'
#
loop_
_entity.id
_entity.type
_entity.pdbx_description
1 polymer ?
#
loop_
_entity_poly.entity_id
_entity_poly.type
_entity_poly.pdbx_seq_one_letter_code
_entity_poly.pdbx_strand_id
1 'polypeptide(L)'
;MSDKNIYKKNWLGISVGFFVCTFVRLIPFRPPNIEPILATQMPFSKHYGPYLGFSFAFFSIIFFDLITNHFGIWSLITGFIYGALGFLAFAFFKHKEQPTRMDYVRFAIIGTLFFDFTTGLTIGPIFFEQTFLSALSGQIPFTLWHLLGNISFAYILSPAIYKLLIKKRKTNPKPIIKTINLKTI
;
A
#
# COMPACT_ATOMS: atom_id res chain seq x y z
N MET A 1 -8.79 28.01 -9.08
CA MET A 1 -7.37 28.18 -8.74
C MET A 1 -7.06 27.17 -7.64
N SER A 2 -6.25 26.15 -7.95
CA SER A 2 -6.10 24.93 -7.14
C SER A 2 -5.23 25.21 -5.92
N ASP A 3 -5.83 25.12 -4.73
CA ASP A 3 -5.10 24.96 -3.46
C ASP A 3 -4.33 23.63 -3.49
N LYS A 4 -3.13 23.67 -4.07
CA LYS A 4 -2.11 22.64 -3.85
C LYS A 4 -1.61 22.84 -2.41
N ASN A 5 -2.38 22.36 -1.44
CA ASN A 5 -1.84 22.01 -0.14
C ASN A 5 -0.71 21.00 -0.39
N ILE A 6 0.53 21.46 -0.41
CA ILE A 6 1.71 20.61 -0.49
C ILE A 6 1.78 19.88 0.84
N TYR A 7 1.08 18.74 0.93
CA TYR A 7 1.16 17.87 2.11
C TYR A 7 2.62 17.50 2.33
N LYS A 8 3.20 17.95 3.46
CA LYS A 8 4.60 17.67 3.81
C LYS A 8 4.77 16.16 3.94
N LYS A 9 5.47 15.55 2.98
CA LYS A 9 5.74 14.10 2.93
C LYS A 9 6.37 13.65 4.25
N ASN A 10 5.81 12.60 4.86
CA ASN A 10 6.38 11.98 6.05
C ASN A 10 7.32 10.85 5.63
N TRP A 11 8.54 11.21 5.23
CA TRP A 11 9.54 10.23 4.77
C TRP A 11 9.86 9.16 5.83
N LEU A 12 9.84 9.52 7.12
CA LEU A 12 10.01 8.55 8.20
C LEU A 12 8.85 7.53 8.20
N GLY A 13 7.60 7.99 8.15
CA GLY A 13 6.45 7.10 8.10
C GLY A 13 6.43 6.20 6.86
N ILE A 14 6.84 6.74 5.71
CA ILE A 14 6.96 5.97 4.47
C ILE A 14 8.05 4.89 4.61
N SER A 15 9.21 5.23 5.16
CA SER A 15 10.31 4.30 5.37
C SER A 15 9.94 3.21 6.37
N VAL A 16 9.25 3.56 7.47
CA VAL A 16 8.73 2.58 8.44
C VAL A 16 7.74 1.63 7.77
N GLY A 17 6.79 2.16 6.98
CA GLY A 17 5.86 1.32 6.23
C GLY A 17 6.58 0.36 5.27
N PHE A 18 7.61 0.84 4.58
CA PHE A 18 8.42 0.04 3.66
C PHE A 18 9.12 -1.12 4.38
N PHE A 19 9.90 -0.82 5.42
CA PHE A 19 10.63 -1.85 6.16
C PHE A 19 9.71 -2.81 6.90
N VAL A 20 8.60 -2.36 7.48
CA VAL A 20 7.60 -3.26 8.09
C VAL A 20 7.04 -4.22 7.05
N CYS A 21 6.71 -3.75 5.84
CA CYS A 21 6.27 -4.63 4.77
C CYS A 21 7.35 -5.65 4.39
N THR A 22 8.61 -5.21 4.23
CA THR A 22 9.72 -6.11 3.94
C THR A 22 9.93 -7.15 5.03
N PHE A 23 9.95 -6.76 6.30
CA PHE A 23 10.17 -7.69 7.41
C PHE A 23 9.04 -8.70 7.57
N VAL A 24 7.78 -8.28 7.41
CA VAL A 24 6.65 -9.22 7.40
C VAL A 24 6.80 -10.23 6.26
N ARG A 25 7.30 -9.81 5.11
CA ARG A 25 7.56 -10.71 3.97
C ARG A 25 8.72 -11.67 4.19
N LEU A 26 9.64 -11.38 5.11
CA LEU A 26 10.75 -12.27 5.48
C LEU A 26 10.35 -13.33 6.51
N ILE A 27 9.13 -13.28 7.07
CA ILE A 27 8.66 -14.30 8.00
C ILE A 27 8.55 -15.65 7.26
N PRO A 28 9.22 -16.71 7.75
CA PRO A 28 9.17 -18.03 7.12
C PRO A 28 7.77 -18.64 7.22
N PHE A 29 7.41 -19.49 6.27
CA PHE A 29 6.12 -20.21 6.20
C PHE A 29 4.86 -19.33 6.14
N ARG A 30 5.01 -18.03 5.83
CA ARG A 30 3.84 -17.20 5.52
C ARG A 30 3.15 -17.70 4.25
N PRO A 31 1.82 -17.67 4.18
CA PRO A 31 1.12 -17.94 2.93
C PRO A 31 1.57 -16.95 1.84
N PRO A 32 1.65 -17.39 0.58
CA PRO A 32 2.05 -16.52 -0.52
C PRO A 32 1.07 -15.35 -0.63
N ASN A 33 1.62 -14.15 -0.89
CA ASN A 33 0.86 -12.92 -1.10
C ASN A 33 -0.06 -12.45 0.05
N ILE A 34 0.02 -13.04 1.25
CA ILE A 34 -0.56 -12.42 2.46
C ILE A 34 0.44 -11.40 3.01
N GLU A 35 0.33 -10.16 2.56
CA GLU A 35 1.32 -9.11 2.82
C GLU A 35 0.68 -7.74 3.07
N PRO A 36 1.30 -6.88 3.91
CA PRO A 36 0.74 -5.57 4.23
C PRO A 36 1.01 -4.50 3.15
N ILE A 37 1.55 -4.85 1.98
CA ILE A 37 1.89 -3.88 0.91
C ILE A 37 0.63 -3.14 0.46
N LEU A 38 -0.42 -3.84 0.04
CA LEU A 38 -1.65 -3.21 -0.44
C LEU A 38 -2.30 -2.35 0.66
N ALA A 39 -2.33 -2.87 1.89
CA ALA A 39 -2.87 -2.17 3.05
C ALA A 39 -2.13 -0.86 3.38
N THR A 40 -0.82 -0.82 3.14
CA THR A 40 0.03 0.37 3.33
C THR A 40 -0.02 1.31 2.13
N GLN A 41 -0.08 0.75 0.93
CA GLN A 41 -0.12 1.49 -0.33
C GLN A 41 -1.38 2.34 -0.45
N MET A 42 -2.56 1.81 -0.10
CA MET A 42 -3.83 2.56 -0.21
C MET A 42 -3.81 3.94 0.48
N PRO A 43 -3.49 4.05 1.79
CA PRO A 43 -3.45 5.35 2.46
C PRO A 43 -2.28 6.23 1.97
N PHE A 44 -1.15 5.65 1.56
CA PHE A 44 -0.04 6.39 0.95
C PHE A 44 -0.42 6.99 -0.40
N SER A 45 -1.04 6.21 -1.29
CA SER A 45 -1.58 6.68 -2.56
C SER A 45 -2.54 7.84 -2.37
N LYS A 46 -3.53 7.68 -1.48
CA LYS A 46 -4.52 8.73 -1.21
C LYS A 46 -3.85 10.03 -0.76
N HIS A 47 -2.92 9.95 0.19
CA HIS A 47 -2.41 11.16 0.83
C HIS A 47 -1.22 11.80 0.11
N TYR A 48 -0.27 11.00 -0.38
CA TYR A 48 0.95 11.48 -1.03
C TYR A 48 0.87 11.48 -2.55
N GLY A 49 -0.21 10.94 -3.11
CA GLY A 49 -0.45 10.90 -4.55
C GLY A 49 -0.06 9.58 -5.22
N PRO A 50 -0.43 9.43 -6.50
CA PRO A 50 -0.36 8.15 -7.20
C PRO A 50 1.08 7.66 -7.40
N TYR A 51 2.00 8.56 -7.76
CA TYR A 51 3.40 8.21 -8.01
C TYR A 51 4.12 7.68 -6.77
N LEU A 52 3.77 8.20 -5.59
CA LEU A 52 4.34 7.70 -4.34
C LEU A 52 3.78 6.32 -4.01
N GLY A 53 2.47 6.12 -4.19
CA GLY A 53 1.86 4.81 -4.05
C GLY A 53 2.40 3.76 -5.03
N PHE A 54 2.65 4.15 -6.28
CA PHE A 54 3.31 3.31 -7.27
C PHE A 54 4.72 2.93 -6.81
N SER A 55 5.55 3.95 -6.53
CA SER A 55 6.96 3.74 -6.18
C SER A 55 7.09 2.90 -4.91
N PHE A 56 6.24 3.14 -3.92
CA PHE A 56 6.21 2.37 -2.67
C PHE A 56 6.04 0.88 -2.95
N ALA A 57 4.99 0.49 -3.68
CA ALA A 57 4.72 -0.93 -3.92
C ALA A 57 5.74 -1.55 -4.89
N PHE A 58 6.09 -0.85 -5.97
CA PHE A 58 7.10 -1.29 -6.93
C PHE A 58 8.42 -1.60 -6.22
N PHE A 59 9.00 -0.63 -5.50
CA PHE A 59 10.27 -0.84 -4.81
C PHE A 59 10.16 -1.81 -3.64
N SER A 60 8.98 -1.96 -3.00
CA SER A 60 8.81 -2.97 -1.95
C SER A 60 8.96 -4.38 -2.51
N ILE A 61 8.45 -4.63 -3.73
CA ILE A 61 8.63 -5.90 -4.44
C ILE A 61 10.07 -6.09 -4.85
N ILE A 62 10.63 -5.14 -5.61
CA ILE A 62 12.00 -5.24 -6.11
C ILE A 62 13.01 -5.44 -4.98
N PHE A 63 12.89 -4.67 -3.89
CA PHE A 63 13.81 -4.77 -2.77
C PHE A 63 13.72 -6.13 -2.07
N PHE A 64 12.52 -6.66 -1.85
CA PHE A 64 12.36 -7.98 -1.24
C PHE A 64 12.94 -9.09 -2.11
N ASP A 65 12.73 -9.03 -3.42
CA ASP A 65 13.24 -10.05 -4.33
C ASP A 65 14.77 -9.98 -4.46
N LEU A 66 15.35 -8.78 -4.36
CA LEU A 66 16.80 -8.59 -4.29
C LEU A 66 17.41 -9.21 -3.03
N ILE A 67 16.85 -8.93 -1.85
CA ILE A 67 17.40 -9.45 -0.58
C ILE A 67 17.21 -10.96 -0.43
N THR A 68 16.22 -11.54 -1.10
CA THR A 68 15.95 -12.98 -1.09
C THR A 68 16.63 -13.72 -2.25
N ASN A 69 17.38 -13.03 -3.12
CA ASN A 69 18.00 -13.58 -4.34
C ASN A 69 16.99 -14.20 -5.34
N HIS A 70 15.77 -13.68 -5.41
CA HIS A 70 14.73 -14.09 -6.37
C HIS A 70 14.45 -13.02 -7.43
N PHE A 71 15.31 -12.01 -7.54
CA PHE A 71 15.14 -10.93 -8.51
C PHE A 71 15.20 -11.47 -9.95
N GLY A 72 14.18 -11.12 -10.74
CA GLY A 72 14.12 -11.47 -12.16
C GLY A 72 13.03 -10.70 -12.91
N ILE A 73 12.74 -11.12 -14.14
CA ILE A 73 11.70 -10.51 -14.96
C ILE A 73 10.32 -10.57 -14.30
N TRP A 74 10.05 -11.63 -13.55
CA TRP A 74 8.81 -11.76 -12.77
C TRP A 74 8.70 -10.69 -11.68
N SER A 75 9.81 -10.32 -11.03
CA SER A 75 9.87 -9.20 -10.06
C SER A 75 9.48 -7.88 -10.71
N LEU A 76 9.94 -7.64 -11.95
CA LEU A 76 9.58 -6.44 -12.70
C LEU A 76 8.08 -6.43 -13.04
N ILE A 77 7.57 -7.54 -13.60
CA ILE A 77 6.16 -7.68 -13.97
C ILE A 77 5.26 -7.44 -12.75
N THR A 78 5.47 -8.21 -11.68
CA THR A 78 4.68 -8.11 -10.45
C THR A 78 4.84 -6.73 -9.79
N GLY A 79 6.07 -6.21 -9.74
CA GLY A 79 6.38 -4.86 -9.27
C GLY A 79 5.58 -3.79 -9.99
N PHE A 80 5.51 -3.84 -11.31
CA PHE A 80 4.74 -2.88 -12.12
C PHE A 80 3.24 -3.00 -11.89
N ILE A 81 2.69 -4.22 -11.82
CA ILE A 81 1.25 -4.43 -11.62
C ILE A 81 0.83 -3.98 -10.20
N TYR A 82 1.61 -4.32 -9.18
CA TYR A 82 1.39 -3.81 -7.82
C TYR A 82 1.57 -2.30 -7.74
N GLY A 83 2.56 -1.75 -8.45
CA GLY A 83 2.72 -0.31 -8.60
C GLY A 83 1.47 0.33 -9.20
N ALA A 84 0.89 -0.28 -10.24
CA ALA A 84 -0.32 0.19 -10.91
C ALA A 84 -1.53 0.26 -9.96
N LEU A 85 -1.65 -0.67 -9.00
CA LEU A 85 -2.65 -0.58 -7.92
C LEU A 85 -2.53 0.73 -7.13
N GLY A 86 -1.35 1.36 -7.08
CA GLY A 86 -1.13 2.64 -6.42
C GLY A 86 -1.82 3.78 -7.14
N PHE A 87 -1.82 3.77 -8.47
CA PHE A 87 -2.59 4.69 -9.30
C PHE A 87 -4.09 4.45 -9.13
N LEU A 88 -4.53 3.18 -9.16
CA LEU A 88 -5.93 2.81 -8.96
C LEU A 88 -6.43 3.23 -7.58
N ALA A 89 -5.62 3.03 -6.54
CA ALA A 89 -5.95 3.45 -5.17
C ALA A 89 -6.13 4.97 -5.11
N PHE A 90 -5.21 5.73 -5.70
CA PHE A 90 -5.37 7.18 -5.76
C PHE A 90 -6.68 7.56 -6.48
N ALA A 91 -6.97 6.97 -7.64
CA ALA A 91 -8.19 7.24 -8.38
C ALA A 91 -9.47 6.88 -7.61
N PHE A 92 -9.45 5.78 -6.84
CA PHE A 92 -10.58 5.33 -6.01
C PHE A 92 -10.80 6.23 -4.80
N PHE A 93 -9.73 6.65 -4.12
CA PHE A 93 -9.83 7.43 -2.89
C PHE A 93 -9.80 8.95 -3.10
N LYS A 94 -9.43 9.48 -4.27
CA LYS A 94 -9.20 10.94 -4.48
C LYS A 94 -10.36 11.84 -4.03
N HIS A 95 -11.61 11.40 -4.20
CA HIS A 95 -12.81 12.16 -3.83
C HIS A 95 -13.33 11.85 -2.41
N LYS A 96 -12.70 10.92 -1.68
CA LYS A 96 -13.07 10.58 -0.30
C LYS A 96 -12.21 11.37 0.68
N GLU A 97 -12.77 12.35 1.38
CA GLU A 97 -12.00 13.17 2.34
C GLU A 97 -11.42 12.31 3.47
N GLN A 98 -12.25 11.44 4.05
CA GLN A 98 -11.87 10.50 5.10
C GLN A 98 -12.33 9.09 4.71
N PRO A 99 -11.46 8.26 4.11
CA PRO A 99 -11.80 6.88 3.79
C PRO A 99 -12.18 6.09 5.03
N THR A 100 -13.29 5.38 4.96
CA THR A 100 -13.73 4.46 6.03
C THR A 100 -13.00 3.12 5.94
N ARG A 101 -13.09 2.30 6.99
CA ARG A 101 -12.56 0.92 6.97
C ARG A 101 -13.11 0.12 5.79
N MET A 102 -14.40 0.29 5.50
CA MET A 102 -15.05 -0.42 4.40
C MET A 102 -14.61 0.08 3.02
N ASP A 103 -14.17 1.33 2.89
CA ASP A 103 -13.59 1.80 1.64
C ASP A 103 -12.25 1.13 1.37
N TYR A 104 -11.42 0.93 2.40
CA TYR A 104 -10.18 0.16 2.28
C TYR A 104 -10.46 -1.30 1.93
N VAL A 105 -11.42 -1.94 2.59
CA VAL A 105 -11.82 -3.33 2.28
C VAL A 105 -12.33 -3.47 0.84
N ARG A 106 -13.22 -2.57 0.40
CA ARG A 106 -13.74 -2.59 -0.99
C ARG A 106 -12.62 -2.47 -2.01
N PHE A 107 -11.68 -1.54 -1.80
CA PHE A 107 -10.54 -1.41 -2.69
C PHE A 107 -9.64 -2.64 -2.63
N ALA A 108 -9.40 -3.21 -1.44
CA ALA A 108 -8.60 -4.41 -1.29
C ALA A 108 -9.18 -5.59 -2.08
N ILE A 109 -10.50 -5.78 -2.08
CA ILE A 109 -11.17 -6.80 -2.90
C ILE A 109 -10.92 -6.54 -4.39
N ILE A 110 -11.24 -5.33 -4.86
CA ILE A 110 -11.11 -4.97 -6.28
C ILE A 110 -9.64 -5.07 -6.75
N GLY A 111 -8.71 -4.55 -5.95
CA GLY A 111 -7.29 -4.57 -6.25
C GLY A 111 -6.70 -5.97 -6.25
N THR A 112 -7.12 -6.83 -5.31
CA THR A 112 -6.69 -8.24 -5.28
C THR A 112 -7.17 -8.97 -6.52
N LEU A 113 -8.47 -8.88 -6.84
CA LEU A 113 -9.04 -9.52 -8.03
C LEU A 113 -8.36 -9.03 -9.33
N PHE A 114 -8.11 -7.73 -9.44
CA PHE A 114 -7.40 -7.15 -10.58
C PHE A 114 -5.97 -7.70 -10.70
N PHE A 115 -5.22 -7.72 -9.59
CA PHE A 115 -3.85 -8.21 -9.56
C PHE A 115 -3.78 -9.69 -9.93
N ASP A 116 -4.63 -10.50 -9.30
CA ASP A 116 -4.66 -11.95 -9.47
C ASP A 116 -5.16 -12.36 -10.85
N PHE A 117 -6.14 -11.64 -11.42
CA PHE A 117 -6.56 -11.86 -12.80
C PHE A 117 -5.43 -11.53 -13.78
N THR A 118 -4.75 -10.39 -13.58
CA THR A 118 -3.69 -9.92 -14.49
C THR A 118 -2.44 -10.79 -14.39
N THR A 119 -2.04 -11.21 -13.19
CA THR A 119 -0.84 -12.03 -13.01
C THR A 119 -1.12 -13.51 -13.19
N GLY A 120 -2.20 -14.02 -12.61
CA GLY A 120 -2.48 -15.45 -12.50
C GLY A 120 -3.31 -16.05 -13.63
N LEU A 121 -4.15 -15.26 -14.31
CA LEU A 121 -5.01 -15.76 -15.40
C LEU A 121 -4.65 -15.23 -16.79
N THR A 122 -3.71 -14.29 -16.88
CA THR A 122 -3.27 -13.74 -18.17
C THR A 122 -1.76 -13.82 -18.36
N ILE A 123 -0.97 -13.00 -17.66
CA ILE A 123 0.49 -12.94 -17.89
C ILE A 123 1.17 -14.25 -17.49
N GLY A 124 0.85 -14.80 -16.32
CA GLY A 124 1.43 -16.04 -15.81
C GLY A 124 1.23 -17.23 -16.77
N PRO A 125 0.00 -17.57 -17.18
CA PRO A 125 -0.24 -18.68 -18.09
C PRO A 125 0.50 -18.56 -19.42
N ILE A 126 0.58 -17.34 -19.97
CA ILE A 126 1.33 -17.06 -21.20
C ILE A 126 2.84 -17.25 -20.96
N PHE A 127 3.36 -16.70 -19.87
CA PHE A 127 4.79 -16.67 -19.58
C PHE A 127 5.34 -18.04 -19.16
N PHE A 128 4.54 -18.86 -18.50
CA PHE A 128 4.92 -20.19 -17.99
C PHE A 128 4.33 -21.35 -18.80
N GLU A 129 3.74 -21.06 -19.97
CA GLU A 129 3.16 -22.06 -20.89
C GLU A 129 2.13 -22.98 -20.21
N GLN A 130 1.36 -22.43 -19.27
CA GLN A 130 0.33 -23.18 -18.55
C GLN A 130 -1.00 -23.15 -19.29
N THR A 131 -1.72 -24.27 -19.30
CA THR A 131 -3.09 -24.27 -19.82
C THR A 131 -4.00 -23.40 -18.95
N PHE A 132 -4.97 -22.73 -19.57
CA PHE A 132 -5.91 -21.87 -18.85
C PHE A 132 -6.65 -22.62 -17.72
N LEU A 133 -7.06 -23.87 -17.95
CA LEU A 133 -7.77 -24.67 -16.96
C LEU A 133 -6.87 -25.00 -15.74
N SER A 134 -5.60 -25.32 -15.98
CA SER A 134 -4.63 -25.53 -14.91
C SER A 134 -4.43 -24.25 -14.10
N ALA A 135 -4.18 -23.13 -14.77
CA ALA A 135 -4.03 -21.83 -14.12
C ALA A 135 -5.26 -21.45 -13.30
N LEU A 136 -6.46 -21.59 -13.86
CA LEU A 136 -7.72 -21.29 -13.17
C LEU A 136 -7.90 -22.13 -11.91
N SER A 137 -7.61 -23.43 -11.99
CA SER A 137 -7.75 -24.35 -10.85
C SER A 137 -6.85 -23.98 -9.67
N GLY A 138 -5.61 -23.56 -9.94
CA GLY A 138 -4.68 -23.07 -8.91
C GLY A 138 -4.98 -21.65 -8.44
N GLN A 139 -5.49 -20.81 -9.34
CA GLN A 139 -5.74 -19.40 -9.06
C GLN A 139 -6.91 -19.21 -8.10
N ILE A 140 -7.96 -20.04 -8.15
CA ILE A 140 -9.12 -19.92 -7.24
C ILE A 140 -8.69 -20.01 -5.76
N PRO A 141 -8.06 -21.11 -5.28
CA PRO A 141 -7.65 -21.20 -3.88
C PRO A 141 -6.60 -20.14 -3.51
N PHE A 142 -5.70 -19.79 -4.43
CA PHE A 142 -4.73 -18.72 -4.23
C PHE A 142 -5.40 -17.36 -4.00
N THR A 143 -6.39 -17.01 -4.83
CA THR A 143 -7.12 -15.74 -4.77
C THR A 143 -7.93 -15.66 -3.48
N LEU A 144 -8.53 -16.77 -3.02
CA LEU A 144 -9.24 -16.79 -1.74
C LEU A 144 -8.31 -16.49 -0.55
N TRP A 145 -7.11 -17.08 -0.54
CA TRP A 145 -6.09 -16.77 0.47
C TRP A 145 -5.63 -15.31 0.40
N HIS A 146 -5.38 -14.82 -0.80
CA HIS A 146 -4.94 -13.46 -1.04
C HIS A 146 -6.00 -12.44 -0.60
N LEU A 147 -7.28 -12.70 -0.91
CA LEU A 147 -8.42 -11.91 -0.46
C LEU A 147 -8.52 -11.91 1.06
N LEU A 148 -8.44 -13.07 1.72
CA LEU A 148 -8.50 -13.14 3.18
C LEU A 148 -7.42 -12.27 3.82
N GLY A 149 -6.17 -12.36 3.34
CA GLY A 149 -5.06 -11.55 3.82
C GLY A 149 -5.29 -10.06 3.60
N ASN A 150 -5.58 -9.66 2.35
CA ASN A 150 -5.73 -8.26 1.97
C ASN A 150 -6.95 -7.60 2.62
N ILE A 151 -8.07 -8.31 2.77
CA ILE A 151 -9.25 -7.80 3.49
C ILE A 151 -8.92 -7.60 4.96
N SER A 152 -8.27 -8.58 5.60
CA SER A 152 -7.89 -8.50 7.01
C SER A 152 -6.96 -7.31 7.28
N PHE A 153 -5.91 -7.17 6.48
CA PHE A 153 -4.99 -6.03 6.59
C PHE A 153 -5.64 -4.70 6.21
N ALA A 154 -6.51 -4.66 5.21
CA ALA A 154 -7.21 -3.43 4.84
C ALA A 154 -8.15 -2.93 5.95
N TYR A 155 -8.87 -3.85 6.60
CA TYR A 155 -9.77 -3.51 7.69
C TYR A 155 -9.03 -2.99 8.93
N ILE A 156 -7.89 -3.59 9.25
CA ILE A 156 -7.14 -3.31 10.49
C ILE A 156 -6.00 -2.31 10.25
N LEU A 157 -5.07 -2.61 9.35
CA LEU A 157 -3.82 -1.88 9.18
C LEU A 157 -4.00 -0.57 8.42
N SER A 158 -4.76 -0.53 7.32
CA SER A 158 -4.93 0.72 6.54
C SER A 158 -5.42 1.92 7.36
N PRO A 159 -6.47 1.81 8.21
CA PRO A 159 -6.88 2.92 9.06
C PRO A 159 -5.84 3.24 10.15
N ALA A 160 -5.14 2.23 10.68
CA ALA A 160 -4.07 2.43 11.66
C ALA A 160 -2.89 3.19 11.05
N ILE A 161 -2.43 2.79 9.86
CA ILE A 161 -1.38 3.45 9.09
C ILE A 161 -1.76 4.89 8.78
N TYR A 162 -2.99 5.12 8.32
CA TYR A 162 -3.47 6.48 8.09
C TYR A 162 -3.42 7.33 9.38
N LYS A 163 -3.85 6.79 10.52
CA LYS A 163 -3.86 7.51 11.80
C LYS A 163 -2.45 7.75 12.36
N LEU A 164 -1.54 6.77 12.25
CA LEU A 164 -0.24 6.77 12.91
C LEU A 164 0.86 7.40 12.06
N LEU A 165 0.89 7.07 10.76
CA LEU A 165 2.00 7.43 9.88
C LEU A 165 1.68 8.64 8.99
N ILE A 166 0.40 8.94 8.76
CA ILE A 166 -0.02 9.98 7.81
C ILE A 166 -0.65 11.17 8.52
N LYS A 167 -1.67 10.93 9.34
CA LYS A 167 -2.37 11.98 10.09
C LYS A 167 -1.46 12.51 11.19
N LYS A 168 -0.70 13.57 10.88
CA LYS A 168 0.02 14.33 11.91
C LYS A 168 -0.98 14.81 12.97
N ARG A 169 -0.67 14.57 14.25
CA ARG A 169 -1.25 15.37 15.34
C ARG A 169 -1.05 16.83 14.97
N LYS A 170 -2.09 17.66 15.03
CA LYS A 170 -1.91 19.10 15.17
C LYS A 170 -1.11 19.28 16.47
N THR A 171 0.21 19.33 16.39
CA THR A 171 1.00 19.96 17.44
C THR A 171 0.67 21.45 17.27
N ASN A 172 -0.34 21.92 17.99
CA ASN A 172 -0.33 23.32 18.40
C ASN A 172 0.74 23.39 19.47
N PRO A 173 1.99 23.83 19.20
CA PRO A 173 2.80 24.32 20.29
C PRO A 173 1.98 25.45 20.91
N LYS A 174 1.44 25.25 22.12
CA LYS A 174 0.93 26.37 22.90
C LYS A 174 2.12 27.32 23.03
N PRO A 175 2.03 28.58 22.58
CA PRO A 175 3.14 29.51 22.75
C PRO A 175 3.39 29.64 24.26
N ILE A 176 4.53 29.10 24.72
CA ILE A 176 5.04 29.35 26.06
C ILE A 176 5.72 30.72 26.00
N ILE A 177 4.93 31.76 25.79
CA ILE A 177 5.34 33.13 26.07
C ILE A 177 4.17 33.73 26.83
N LYS A 178 4.19 33.53 28.16
CA LYS A 178 3.49 34.45 29.05
C LYS A 178 4.17 35.80 28.86
N THR A 179 3.42 36.76 28.34
CA THR A 179 3.70 38.18 28.33
C THR A 179 4.25 38.60 29.69
N ILE A 180 5.54 38.91 29.77
CA ILE A 180 6.07 39.75 30.85
C ILE A 180 5.69 41.17 30.45
N ASN A 181 4.56 41.64 30.98
CA ASN A 181 4.11 43.02 30.84
C ASN A 181 4.93 43.86 31.83
N LEU A 182 6.14 44.24 31.44
CA LEU A 182 6.94 45.23 32.16
C LEU A 182 6.31 46.61 31.90
N LYS A 183 5.33 46.97 32.72
CA LYS A 183 5.04 48.39 32.98
C LYS A 183 6.10 48.86 33.97
N THR A 184 7.13 49.53 33.46
CA THR A 184 8.03 50.33 34.29
C THR A 184 7.43 51.72 34.44
N ILE A 185 7.38 52.16 35.70
CA ILE A 185 6.90 53.44 36.22
C ILE A 185 7.80 54.58 35.74
#